data_AF-A0A8U0A3G9-F1
#
_entry.id   AF-A0A8U0A3G9-F1
#
_cell.length_a   1.000
_cell.length_b   1.000
_cell.length_c   1.000
_cell.angle_alpha   90.00
_cell.angle_beta   90.00
_cell.angle_gamma   90.00
#
_symmetry.space_group_name_H-M   'P 1'
#
loop_
_entity.id
_entity.type
_entity.pdbx_description
1 polymer ?
#
loop_
_entity_poly.entity_id
_entity_poly.type
_entity_poly.pdbx_seq_one_letter_code
_entity_poly.pdbx_strand_id
1 'polypeptide(L)'
;MGLTTGETLIAGECKFQQSLVGYNALSKLERHVNQLRRTPNNGSERVAEYALFSRSGFKQSVTEAAAKRDDFRLFTVEDVVTALSA
;
A
#
# COMPACT_ATOMS: atom_id res chain seq x y z
N MET A 1 -2.38 4.61 6.91
CA MET A 1 -3.39 5.68 6.76
C MET A 1 -4.14 5.43 5.46
N GLY A 2 -5.44 5.74 5.38
CA GLY A 2 -6.25 5.49 4.18
C GLY A 2 -6.82 6.80 3.61
N LEU A 3 -6.73 6.99 2.29
CA LEU A 3 -7.35 8.11 1.57
C LEU A 3 -8.43 7.55 0.63
N THR A 4 -9.56 8.25 0.51
CA THR A 4 -10.67 7.81 -0.36
C THR A 4 -10.94 8.87 -1.43
N THR A 5 -10.93 8.46 -2.70
CA THR A 5 -11.39 9.25 -3.84
C THR A 5 -12.53 8.49 -4.51
N GLY A 6 -13.77 8.93 -4.29
CA GLY A 6 -14.98 8.34 -4.88
C GLY A 6 -15.26 6.91 -4.40
N GLU A 7 -14.65 5.93 -5.06
CA GLU A 7 -14.85 4.49 -4.86
C GLU A 7 -13.56 3.75 -4.47
N THR A 8 -12.40 4.35 -4.75
CA THR A 8 -11.09 3.74 -4.47
C THR A 8 -10.58 4.16 -3.10
N LEU A 9 -10.27 3.17 -2.26
CA LEU A 9 -9.54 3.35 -1.02
C LEU A 9 -8.06 3.09 -1.28
N ILE A 10 -7.22 4.11 -1.10
CA ILE A 10 -5.77 3.93 -1.11
C ILE A 10 -5.33 3.71 0.33
N ALA A 11 -4.77 2.53 0.60
CA ALA A 11 -4.20 2.18 1.88
C ALA A 11 -2.67 2.20 1.79
N GLY A 12 -2.04 2.96 2.69
CA GLY A 12 -0.58 3.09 2.75
C GLY A 12 0.02 2.71 4.10
N GLU A 13 1.13 1.97 4.08
CA GLU A 13 2.01 1.77 5.25
C GLU A 13 3.46 2.16 4.91
N CYS A 14 4.06 2.96 5.78
CA CYS A 14 5.45 3.40 5.66
C CYS A 14 6.32 2.78 6.75
N LYS A 15 7.50 2.30 6.36
CA LYS A 15 8.48 1.68 7.25
C LYS A 15 9.82 2.38 7.14
N PHE A 16 10.11 3.17 8.16
CA PHE A 16 11.42 3.80 8.35
C PHE A 16 12.26 2.99 9.34
N GLN A 17 12.75 1.85 8.88
CA GLN A 17 13.52 0.89 9.68
C GLN A 17 14.76 0.43 8.89
N GLN A 18 15.68 -0.30 9.53
CA GLN A 18 16.87 -0.85 8.86
C GLN A 18 16.62 -2.19 8.17
N SER A 19 15.58 -2.93 8.57
CA SER A 19 15.25 -4.23 8.01
C SER A 19 14.37 -4.13 6.77
N LEU A 20 14.58 -5.05 5.82
CA LEU A 20 13.73 -5.18 4.63
C LEU A 20 12.26 -5.41 5.02
N VAL A 21 11.36 -4.70 4.35
CA VAL A 21 9.91 -4.87 4.54
C VAL A 21 9.47 -6.21 3.96
N GLY A 22 8.76 -6.99 4.77
CA GLY A 22 8.23 -8.30 4.39
C GLY A 22 6.72 -8.29 4.14
N TYR A 23 6.21 -9.45 3.72
CA TYR A 23 4.81 -9.65 3.38
C TYR A 23 3.84 -9.34 4.53
N ASN A 24 4.32 -9.42 5.78
CA ASN A 24 3.55 -9.07 6.97
C ASN A 24 3.03 -7.62 6.96
N ALA A 25 3.73 -6.69 6.31
CA ALA A 25 3.27 -5.31 6.17
C ALA A 25 2.03 -5.23 5.26
N LEU A 26 2.05 -5.94 4.12
CA LEU A 26 0.91 -6.03 3.21
C LEU A 26 -0.29 -6.70 3.91
N SER A 27 -0.09 -7.86 4.54
CA SER A 27 -1.19 -8.55 5.24
C SER A 27 -1.79 -7.72 6.38
N LYS A 28 -0.98 -6.90 7.05
CA LYS A 28 -1.47 -5.98 8.09
C LYS A 28 -2.34 -4.89 7.47
N LEU A 29 -1.93 -4.35 6.33
CA LEU A 29 -2.65 -3.32 5.60
C LEU A 29 -4.00 -3.86 5.07
N GLU A 30 -4.01 -5.03 4.44
CA GLU A 30 -5.22 -5.73 4.00
C GLU A 30 -6.18 -5.99 5.17
N ARG A 31 -5.66 -6.45 6.31
CA ARG A 31 -6.47 -6.65 7.52
C ARG A 31 -7.08 -5.33 8.01
N HIS A 32 -6.34 -4.24 8.00
CA HIS A 32 -6.88 -2.92 8.38
C HIS A 32 -7.95 -2.45 7.40
N VAL A 33 -7.76 -2.65 6.09
CA VAL A 33 -8.76 -2.34 5.07
C VAL A 33 -10.05 -3.11 5.31
N ASN A 34 -9.96 -4.42 5.58
CA ASN A 34 -11.12 -5.27 5.88
C ASN A 34 -11.87 -4.83 7.15
N GLN A 35 -11.19 -4.19 8.11
CA GLN A 35 -11.82 -3.65 9.32
C GLN A 35 -12.53 -2.30 9.09
N LEU A 36 -12.22 -1.58 8.00
CA LEU A 36 -12.88 -0.33 7.64
C LEU A 36 -14.28 -0.61 7.08
N ARG A 37 -15.23 -0.94 7.97
CA ARG A 37 -16.66 -1.29 7.73
C ARG A 37 -17.50 -0.29 6.92
N ARG A 38 -16.94 0.79 6.37
CA ARG A 38 -17.70 1.68 5.48
C ARG A 38 -17.87 1.02 4.12
N THR A 39 -19.07 0.66 3.74
CA THR A 39 -19.42 0.45 2.33
C THR A 39 -19.53 1.81 1.64
N PRO A 40 -19.07 1.97 0.39
CA PRO A 40 -19.37 3.16 -0.41
C PRO A 40 -20.87 3.49 -0.38
N ASN A 41 -21.24 4.78 -0.39
CA ASN A 41 -22.63 5.22 -0.23
C ASN A 41 -23.58 4.70 -1.34
N ASN A 42 -23.03 4.22 -2.45
CA ASN A 42 -23.75 3.67 -3.60
C ASN A 42 -23.89 2.12 -3.55
N GLY A 43 -23.40 1.46 -2.50
CA GLY A 43 -23.48 0.01 -2.36
C GLY A 43 -22.57 -0.79 -3.29
N SER A 44 -21.66 -0.14 -4.02
CA SER A 44 -20.66 -0.84 -4.84
C SER A 44 -19.57 -1.50 -3.98
N GLU A 45 -18.94 -2.53 -4.53
CA GLU A 45 -17.78 -3.15 -3.91
C GLU A 45 -16.62 -2.13 -3.90
N ARG A 46 -16.00 -1.95 -2.73
CA ARG A 46 -14.88 -1.01 -2.59
C ARG A 46 -13.67 -1.57 -3.33
N VAL A 47 -13.11 -0.76 -4.24
CA VAL A 47 -11.80 -1.04 -4.83
C VAL A 47 -10.72 -0.55 -3.87
N ALA A 48 -9.79 -1.41 -3.48
CA ALA A 48 -8.67 -1.04 -2.60
C ALA A 48 -7.36 -1.13 -3.36
N GLU A 49 -6.56 -0.07 -3.28
CA GLU A 49 -5.19 -0.04 -3.75
C GLU A 49 -4.23 0.05 -2.57
N TYR A 50 -3.12 -0.65 -2.66
CA TYR A 50 -2.16 -0.82 -1.59
C TYR A 50 -0.82 -0.20 -1.97
N ALA A 51 -0.25 0.58 -1.06
CA ALA A 51 1.08 1.15 -1.20
C ALA A 51 1.95 0.82 0.02
N LEU A 52 3.12 0.21 -0.20
CA LEU A 52 4.14 0.10 0.83
C LEU A 52 5.32 1.02 0.53
N PHE A 53 5.73 1.76 1.54
CA PHE A 53 6.90 2.63 1.51
C PHE A 53 8.00 2.05 2.39
N SER A 54 9.22 1.95 1.88
CA SER A 54 10.36 1.43 2.64
C SER A 54 11.61 2.26 2.45
N ARG A 55 12.27 2.58 3.57
CA ARG A 55 13.62 3.16 3.54
C ARG A 55 14.68 2.16 3.11
N SER A 56 14.60 0.93 3.58
CA SER A 56 15.65 -0.07 3.37
C SER A 56 15.33 -1.04 2.24
N GLY A 57 14.21 -0.86 1.52
CA GLY A 57 13.75 -1.74 0.46
C GLY A 57 12.88 -2.90 0.97
N PHE A 58 12.69 -3.90 0.10
CA PHE A 58 11.67 -4.93 0.25
C PHE A 58 12.27 -6.33 0.12
N LYS A 59 11.69 -7.31 0.82
CA LYS A 59 12.01 -8.72 0.61
C LYS A 59 11.48 -9.17 -0.75
N GLN A 60 12.14 -10.15 -1.37
CA GLN A 60 11.78 -10.70 -2.68
C GLN A 60 10.31 -11.13 -2.79
N SER A 61 9.76 -11.77 -1.75
CA SER A 61 8.35 -12.18 -1.75
C SER A 61 7.37 -11.01 -1.90
N VAL A 62 7.77 -9.81 -1.47
CA VAL A 62 6.94 -8.60 -1.59
C VAL A 62 7.07 -8.00 -2.98
N THR A 63 8.28 -7.96 -3.56
CA THR A 63 8.49 -7.46 -4.91
C THR A 63 7.83 -8.35 -5.96
N GLU A 64 7.89 -9.68 -5.78
CA GLU A 64 7.19 -10.64 -6.63
C GLU A 64 5.67 -10.48 -6.54
N ALA A 65 5.12 -10.18 -5.36
CA ALA A 65 3.70 -9.92 -5.19
C ALA A 65 3.28 -8.65 -5.93
N ALA A 66 4.05 -7.56 -5.81
CA ALA A 66 3.79 -6.30 -6.49
C ALA A 66 3.90 -6.42 -8.03
N ALA A 67 4.78 -7.29 -8.53
CA ALA A 67 4.89 -7.55 -9.96
C ALA A 67 3.69 -8.32 -10.55
N LYS A 68 2.95 -9.07 -9.72
CA LYS A 68 1.80 -9.90 -10.13
C LYS A 68 0.46 -9.21 -9.90
N ARG A 69 0.43 -8.11 -9.15
CA ARG A 69 -0.77 -7.44 -8.67
C ARG A 69 -0.83 -6.02 -9.18
N ASP A 70 -1.91 -5.69 -9.88
CA ASP A 70 -2.12 -4.33 -10.38
C ASP A 70 -2.52 -3.35 -9.27
N ASP A 71 -3.10 -3.85 -8.18
CA ASP A 71 -3.58 -3.10 -7.02
C ASP A 71 -2.52 -2.86 -5.94
N PHE A 72 -1.25 -3.25 -6.19
CA PHE A 72 -0.19 -3.17 -5.20
C PHE A 72 1.08 -2.51 -5.74
N ARG A 73 1.52 -1.43 -5.08
CA ARG A 73 2.69 -0.64 -5.45
C ARG A 73 3.70 -0.54 -4.31
N LEU A 74 4.97 -0.51 -4.68
CA LEU A 74 6.10 -0.35 -3.77
C LEU A 74 6.82 0.96 -4.08
N PHE A 75 7.19 1.68 -3.03
CA PHE A 75 7.88 2.95 -3.12
C PHE A 75 9.10 2.97 -2.20
N THR A 76 10.24 3.29 -2.77
CA THR A 76 11.48 3.60 -2.06
C THR A 76 11.50 5.07 -1.62
N VAL A 77 12.51 5.45 -0.83
CA VAL A 77 12.69 6.87 -0.47
C VAL A 77 13.04 7.68 -1.71
N GLU A 78 13.84 7.11 -2.60
CA GLU A 78 14.25 7.71 -3.87
C GLU A 78 13.03 8.01 -4.74
N ASP A 79 12.06 7.08 -4.83
CA ASP A 79 10.81 7.29 -5.59
C ASP A 79 10.03 8.49 -5.05
N VAL A 80 9.91 8.59 -3.72
CA VAL A 80 9.17 9.68 -3.06
C VAL A 80 9.88 11.03 -3.25
N VAL A 81 11.20 11.08 -3.03
CA VAL A 81 11.99 12.30 -3.20
C VAL A 81 11.93 12.78 -4.65
N THR A 82 12.04 11.85 -5.61
CA THR A 82 11.92 12.17 -7.04
C THR A 82 10.55 12.75 -7.37
N ALA A 83 9.48 12.14 -6.87
CA ALA A 83 8.11 12.59 -7.12
C ALA A 83 7.79 13.98 -6.50
N LEU A 84 8.45 14.33 -5.39
CA LEU A 84 8.26 15.63 -4.71
C LEU A 84 9.18 16.74 -5.22
N SER A 85 10.21 16.38 -5.99
CA SER A 85 11.18 17.32 -6.56
C SER A 85 10.88 17.71 -8.00
N ALA A 86 9.83 17.13 -8.59
CA ALA A 86 9.30 17.44 -9.92
C ALA A 86 8.22 18.51 -9.85
#